data_AF-A0AAU3WGI9-F1
#
_entry.id   AF-A0AAU3WGI9-F1
#
_cell.length_a   1.000
_cell.length_b   1.000
_cell.length_c   1.000
_cell.angle_alpha   90.00
_cell.angle_beta   90.00
_cell.angle_gamma   90.00
#
_symmetry.space_group_name_H-M   'P 1'
#
loop_
_entity.id
_entity.type
_entity.pdbx_description
1 polymer ?
#
loop_
_entity_poly.entity_id
_entity_poly.type
_entity_poly.pdbx_seq_one_letter_code
_entity_poly.pdbx_strand_id
1 'polypeptide(L)'
;MAPHYGRVDEVEVVKIGTQRPLRIKVRFVAEEAEGREEWVPSARLRVRWRDKDAWLVREERWNELIKDGPDGDDPAFQAVTLLFDEHLAGEVMSFGFNSRERGLLYVDDVPALAALLDVPDDFFRSDPRAFTGDGGVLVAPWPTTVQVAARLAAARADRLVPVLDEQERKARYEAIHGCYYPGRGKNPGTHISPEICAETDRGSKPGRDLLRRWCGTDAVETFDELKALRDEVLRIGKLMEQAIDCLRQSGQTKAADRFERDLGLPLDVLRQAQRDD
;
A
#
# COMPACT_ATOMS: atom_id res chain seq x y z
N MET A 1 4.31 15.77 -13.67
CA MET A 1 4.07 16.31 -15.04
C MET A 1 3.62 15.13 -15.90
N ALA A 2 2.79 15.28 -16.94
CA ALA A 2 2.47 14.14 -17.82
C ALA A 2 3.67 13.86 -18.74
N PRO A 3 4.17 12.61 -18.85
CA PRO A 3 5.20 12.28 -19.82
C PRO A 3 4.72 12.67 -21.23
N HIS A 4 5.55 13.44 -21.93
CA HIS A 4 5.23 13.90 -23.27
C HIS A 4 5.60 12.85 -24.32
N TYR A 5 4.59 12.21 -24.91
CA TYR A 5 4.76 11.35 -26.08
C TYR A 5 4.38 12.15 -27.33
N GLY A 6 5.38 12.63 -28.08
CA GLY A 6 5.14 13.27 -29.37
C GLY A 6 6.19 14.30 -29.78
N ARG A 7 6.03 14.79 -31.01
CA ARG A 7 6.80 15.91 -31.56
C ARG A 7 6.48 17.19 -30.78
N VAL A 8 7.52 17.97 -30.49
CA VAL A 8 7.40 19.30 -29.87
C VAL A 8 7.69 20.34 -30.93
N ASP A 9 6.77 21.28 -31.13
CA ASP A 9 6.89 22.35 -32.11
C ASP A 9 7.13 23.70 -31.43
N GLU A 10 7.91 24.56 -32.08
CA GLU A 10 8.14 25.92 -31.63
C GLU A 10 6.91 26.77 -31.94
N VAL A 11 6.45 27.51 -30.94
CA VAL A 11 5.30 28.39 -31.07
C VAL A 11 5.53 29.73 -30.38
N GLU A 12 4.96 30.78 -30.97
CA GLU A 12 4.85 32.10 -30.36
C GLU A 12 3.50 32.26 -29.65
N VAL A 13 3.51 32.80 -28.43
CA VAL A 13 2.29 33.13 -27.70
C VAL A 13 1.74 34.46 -28.21
N VAL A 14 0.62 34.40 -28.93
CA VAL A 14 -0.02 35.59 -29.53
C VAL A 14 -1.00 36.25 -28.56
N LYS A 15 -1.79 35.44 -27.83
CA LYS A 15 -2.81 35.96 -26.91
C LYS A 15 -3.13 34.97 -25.80
N ILE A 16 -3.37 35.48 -24.58
CA ILE A 16 -3.87 34.68 -23.46
C ILE A 16 -5.36 34.95 -23.29
N GLY A 17 -6.17 33.89 -23.26
CA GLY A 17 -7.61 33.96 -23.03
C GLY A 17 -7.91 34.30 -21.57
N THR A 18 -8.97 35.06 -21.34
CA THR A 18 -9.37 35.54 -20.00
C THR A 18 -10.42 34.67 -19.32
N GLN A 19 -11.06 33.75 -20.06
CA GLN A 19 -12.09 32.85 -19.54
C GLN A 19 -11.52 31.49 -19.13
N ARG A 20 -12.18 30.84 -18.16
CA ARG A 20 -11.81 29.49 -17.69
C ARG A 20 -12.56 28.41 -18.49
N PRO A 21 -11.90 27.30 -18.87
CA PRO A 21 -10.48 27.00 -18.65
C PRO A 21 -9.56 27.85 -19.55
N LEU A 22 -8.39 28.21 -19.02
CA LEU A 22 -7.47 29.16 -19.63
C LEU A 22 -6.89 28.58 -20.94
N ARG A 23 -7.18 29.24 -22.07
CA ARG A 23 -6.65 28.88 -23.39
C ARG A 23 -5.67 29.93 -23.87
N ILE A 24 -4.67 29.50 -24.62
CA ILE A 24 -3.60 30.34 -25.14
C ILE A 24 -3.61 30.22 -26.65
N LYS A 25 -3.69 31.37 -27.34
CA LYS A 25 -3.55 31.46 -28.78
C LYS A 25 -2.08 31.43 -29.12
N VAL A 26 -1.68 30.44 -29.91
CA VAL A 26 -0.30 30.20 -30.33
C VAL A 26 -0.19 30.29 -31.85
N ARG A 27 0.97 30.71 -32.34
CA ARG A 27 1.34 30.68 -33.77
C ARG A 27 2.54 29.76 -33.94
N PHE A 28 2.48 28.85 -34.90
CA PHE A 28 3.59 27.92 -35.18
C PHE A 28 4.71 28.64 -35.95
N VAL A 29 5.96 28.38 -35.57
CA VAL A 29 7.16 29.04 -36.13
C VAL A 29 7.74 28.26 -37.32
N ALA A 30 7.49 26.95 -37.41
CA ALA A 30 8.01 26.11 -38.50
C ALA A 30 7.51 26.57 -39.89
N GLU A 31 8.41 26.58 -40.88
CA GLU A 31 8.10 27.01 -42.26
C GLU A 31 6.94 26.21 -42.88
N GLU A 32 6.84 24.91 -42.57
CA GLU A 32 5.76 24.07 -43.10
C GLU A 32 4.39 24.35 -42.47
N ALA A 33 4.36 25.15 -41.40
CA ALA A 33 3.16 25.54 -40.66
C ALA A 33 3.00 27.07 -40.58
N GLU A 34 3.69 27.81 -41.45
CA GLU A 34 3.72 29.28 -41.44
C GLU A 34 2.30 29.86 -41.48
N GLY A 35 2.00 30.76 -40.53
CA GLY A 35 0.69 31.41 -40.40
C GLY A 35 -0.41 30.58 -39.71
N ARG A 36 -0.15 29.33 -39.33
CA ARG A 36 -1.11 28.54 -38.55
C ARG A 36 -1.20 29.07 -37.12
N GLU A 37 -2.41 29.42 -36.71
CA GLU A 37 -2.73 29.84 -35.34
C GLU A 37 -3.77 28.91 -34.71
N GLU A 38 -3.59 28.56 -33.43
CA GLU A 38 -4.47 27.65 -32.72
C GLU A 38 -4.68 28.09 -31.26
N TRP A 39 -5.86 27.82 -30.71
CA TRP A 39 -6.10 27.95 -29.28
C TRP A 39 -5.82 26.63 -28.58
N VAL A 40 -4.76 26.58 -27.76
CA VAL A 40 -4.41 25.38 -27.00
C VAL A 40 -4.72 25.56 -25.51
N PRO A 41 -5.04 24.49 -24.77
CA PRO A 41 -5.05 24.55 -23.30
C PRO A 41 -3.67 24.97 -22.77
N SER A 42 -3.62 25.79 -21.72
CA SER A 42 -2.34 26.25 -21.15
C SER A 42 -1.39 25.12 -20.77
N ALA A 43 -1.93 23.98 -20.33
CA ALA A 43 -1.17 22.79 -19.98
C ALA A 43 -0.38 22.14 -21.14
N ARG A 44 -0.63 22.54 -22.40
CA ARG A 44 0.14 22.08 -23.57
C ARG A 44 1.43 22.88 -23.80
N LEU A 45 1.55 24.09 -23.24
CA LEU A 45 2.81 24.81 -23.26
C LEU A 45 3.72 24.25 -22.16
N ARG A 46 4.95 23.84 -22.53
CA ARG A 46 5.87 23.11 -21.65
C ARG A 46 6.97 24.01 -21.10
N VAL A 47 7.83 24.49 -21.99
CA VAL A 47 9.02 25.30 -21.66
C VAL A 47 9.26 26.33 -22.76
N ARG A 48 10.18 27.27 -22.51
CA ARG A 48 10.69 28.14 -23.58
C ARG A 48 11.48 27.29 -24.56
N TRP A 49 11.42 27.65 -25.85
CA TRP A 49 12.06 26.85 -26.89
C TRP A 49 13.57 26.67 -26.68
N ARG A 50 14.27 27.71 -26.22
CA ARG A 50 15.70 27.63 -25.86
C ARG A 50 16.04 26.55 -24.80
N ASP A 51 15.06 26.17 -23.97
CA ASP A 51 15.22 25.22 -22.87
C ASP A 51 14.68 23.82 -23.27
N LYS A 52 14.25 23.63 -24.53
CA LYS A 52 13.62 22.41 -25.07
C LYS A 52 14.48 21.18 -24.86
N ASP A 53 15.76 21.23 -25.24
CA ASP A 53 16.60 20.02 -25.24
C ASP A 53 16.85 19.52 -23.81
N ALA A 54 17.11 20.44 -22.87
CA ALA A 54 17.22 20.10 -21.45
C ALA A 54 15.92 19.53 -20.88
N TRP A 55 14.77 20.01 -21.35
CA TRP A 55 13.47 19.46 -20.97
C TRP A 55 13.24 18.07 -21.58
N LEU A 56 13.56 17.84 -22.86
CA LEU A 56 13.43 16.53 -23.51
C LEU A 56 14.31 15.48 -22.84
N VAL A 57 15.55 15.80 -22.49
CA VAL A 57 16.43 14.89 -21.73
C VAL A 57 15.83 14.53 -20.36
N ARG A 58 15.18 15.49 -19.69
CA ARG A 58 14.49 15.24 -18.42
C ARG A 58 13.29 14.32 -18.62
N GLU A 59 12.45 14.58 -19.62
CA GLU A 59 11.28 13.76 -19.94
C GLU A 59 11.70 12.32 -20.31
N GLU A 60 12.76 12.16 -21.10
CA GLU A 60 13.27 10.84 -21.47
C GLU A 60 13.74 10.05 -20.25
N ARG A 61 14.42 10.72 -19.30
CA ARG A 61 14.79 10.10 -18.02
C ARG A 61 13.58 9.62 -17.23
N TRP A 62 12.51 10.41 -17.18
CA TRP A 62 11.26 10.01 -16.53
C TRP A 62 10.58 8.85 -17.26
N ASN A 63 10.59 8.85 -18.60
CA ASN A 63 10.03 7.77 -19.40
C ASN A 63 10.76 6.44 -19.14
N GLU A 64 12.09 6.46 -19.08
CA GLU A 64 12.88 5.25 -18.80
C GLU A 64 12.70 4.75 -17.36
N LEU A 65 12.44 5.64 -16.39
CA LEU A 65 12.10 5.27 -15.02
C LEU A 65 10.77 4.49 -14.93
N ILE A 66 9.75 4.93 -15.65
CA ILE A 66 8.38 4.35 -15.57
C ILE A 66 8.16 3.19 -16.53
N LYS A 67 9.15 2.87 -17.36
CA LYS A 67 9.06 1.84 -18.41
C LYS A 67 8.70 0.46 -17.87
N ASP A 68 9.21 0.13 -16.70
CA ASP A 68 8.92 -1.12 -16.00
C ASP A 68 7.83 -0.95 -14.92
N GLY A 69 7.06 0.15 -14.99
CA GLY A 69 5.99 0.40 -14.05
C GLY A 69 4.95 -0.73 -14.06
N PRO A 70 4.35 -1.05 -12.90
CA PRO A 70 3.44 -2.18 -12.82
C PRO A 70 2.06 -1.85 -13.41
N ASP A 71 1.39 -2.91 -13.87
CA ASP A 71 -0.03 -2.85 -14.21
C ASP A 71 -0.90 -2.78 -12.95
N GLY A 72 -2.17 -2.41 -13.12
CA GLY A 72 -3.10 -2.27 -11.98
C GLY A 72 -3.37 -3.58 -11.24
N ASP A 73 -3.29 -4.71 -11.96
CA ASP A 73 -3.57 -6.05 -11.45
C ASP A 73 -2.28 -6.82 -11.07
N ASP A 74 -1.12 -6.17 -11.10
CA ASP A 74 0.15 -6.79 -10.70
C ASP A 74 0.13 -7.13 -9.19
N PRO A 75 0.29 -8.40 -8.79
CA PRO A 75 0.39 -8.79 -7.39
C PRO A 75 1.48 -8.04 -6.62
N ALA A 76 2.60 -7.71 -7.26
CA ALA A 76 3.67 -6.92 -6.63
C ALA A 76 3.20 -5.50 -6.32
N PHE A 77 2.42 -4.88 -7.21
CA PHE A 77 1.85 -3.55 -6.98
C PHE A 77 0.84 -3.55 -5.83
N GLN A 78 0.00 -4.58 -5.77
CA GLN A 78 -0.92 -4.78 -4.65
C GLN A 78 -0.17 -4.98 -3.32
N ALA A 79 0.87 -5.83 -3.31
CA ALA A 79 1.69 -6.08 -2.12
C ALA A 79 2.38 -4.80 -1.62
N VAL A 80 2.97 -4.01 -2.53
CA VAL A 80 3.58 -2.72 -2.17
C VAL A 80 2.54 -1.74 -1.64
N THR A 81 1.38 -1.64 -2.29
CA THR A 81 0.28 -0.78 -1.84
C THR A 81 -0.12 -1.09 -0.39
N LEU A 82 -0.39 -2.36 -0.09
CA LEU A 82 -0.74 -2.81 1.26
C LEU A 82 0.35 -2.49 2.28
N LEU A 83 1.61 -2.72 1.93
CA LEU A 83 2.75 -2.44 2.81
C LEU A 83 2.89 -0.95 3.13
N PHE A 84 2.64 -0.06 2.17
CA PHE A 84 2.74 1.38 2.38
C PHE A 84 1.56 1.97 3.15
N ASP A 85 0.36 1.37 3.05
CA ASP A 85 -0.80 1.74 3.86
C ASP A 85 -0.54 1.51 5.37
N GLU A 86 0.33 0.56 5.71
CA GLU A 86 0.74 0.26 7.11
C GLU A 86 1.84 1.20 7.64
N HIS A 87 2.34 2.14 6.83
CA HIS A 87 3.30 3.18 7.23
C HIS A 87 4.55 2.67 7.98
N LEU A 88 5.04 1.48 7.60
CA LEU A 88 6.11 0.76 8.32
C LEU A 88 7.49 1.45 8.31
N ALA A 89 7.72 2.37 7.37
CA ALA A 89 8.94 3.16 7.27
C ALA A 89 8.80 4.60 7.78
N GLY A 90 7.64 4.98 8.33
CA GLY A 90 7.37 6.38 8.69
C GLY A 90 7.40 7.31 7.47
N GLU A 91 7.95 8.51 7.62
CA GLU A 91 8.00 9.55 6.58
C GLU A 91 9.31 9.55 5.76
N VAL A 92 10.11 8.47 5.82
CA VAL A 92 11.42 8.42 5.12
C VAL A 92 11.31 8.10 3.63
N MET A 93 10.15 7.57 3.21
CA MET A 93 9.90 7.21 1.81
C MET A 93 8.41 7.26 1.47
N SER A 94 8.12 7.44 0.20
CA SER A 94 6.79 7.33 -0.39
C SER A 94 6.85 6.62 -1.73
N PHE A 95 5.69 6.21 -2.27
CA PHE A 95 5.63 5.64 -3.61
C PHE A 95 4.51 6.25 -4.44
N GLY A 96 4.70 6.27 -5.77
CA GLY A 96 3.71 6.81 -6.69
C GLY A 96 2.55 5.84 -6.95
N PHE A 97 1.33 6.28 -6.62
CA PHE A 97 0.09 5.53 -6.87
C PHE A 97 -0.58 5.89 -8.21
N ASN A 98 -0.36 7.11 -8.68
CA ASN A 98 -1.03 7.64 -9.86
C ASN A 98 -0.49 6.96 -11.14
N SER A 99 -1.26 6.95 -12.22
CA SER A 99 -0.88 6.26 -13.46
C SER A 99 0.40 6.79 -14.14
N ARG A 100 0.95 7.93 -13.70
CA ARG A 100 2.13 8.56 -14.30
C ARG A 100 3.42 8.27 -13.55
N GLU A 101 3.31 7.99 -12.26
CA GLU A 101 4.43 7.75 -11.35
C GLU A 101 4.29 6.38 -10.70
N ARG A 102 3.45 5.51 -11.30
CA ARG A 102 3.08 4.23 -10.72
C ARG A 102 4.32 3.39 -10.48
N GLY A 103 4.51 2.99 -9.23
CA GLY A 103 5.63 2.13 -8.83
C GLY A 103 6.96 2.88 -8.68
N LEU A 104 7.02 4.19 -8.85
CA LEU A 104 8.23 4.93 -8.50
C LEU A 104 8.38 5.02 -6.99
N LEU A 105 9.59 4.76 -6.51
CA LEU A 105 9.99 4.98 -5.12
C LEU A 105 10.59 6.37 -4.97
N TYR A 106 10.17 7.09 -3.94
CA TYR A 106 10.74 8.35 -3.50
C TYR A 106 11.32 8.14 -2.11
N VAL A 107 12.62 8.42 -1.94
CA VAL A 107 13.31 8.30 -0.65
C VAL A 107 13.79 9.68 -0.22
N ASP A 108 13.23 10.17 0.88
CA ASP A 108 13.53 11.48 1.44
C ASP A 108 14.80 11.46 2.30
N ASP A 109 15.07 10.34 2.98
CA ASP A 109 16.26 10.12 3.81
C ASP A 109 16.89 8.75 3.50
N VAL A 110 17.86 8.74 2.57
CA VAL A 110 18.56 7.52 2.14
C VAL A 110 19.31 6.84 3.29
N PRO A 111 20.14 7.53 4.10
CA PRO A 111 20.81 6.91 5.24
C PRO A 111 19.85 6.29 6.26
N ALA A 112 18.73 6.96 6.58
CA ALA A 112 17.76 6.42 7.53
C ALA A 112 17.09 5.15 7.00
N LEU A 113 16.71 5.13 5.72
CA LEU A 113 16.13 3.95 5.08
C LEU A 113 17.17 2.82 4.94
N ALA A 114 18.43 3.14 4.63
CA ALA A 114 19.53 2.18 4.57
C ALA A 114 19.71 1.44 5.91
N ALA A 115 19.77 2.21 7.01
CA ALA A 115 19.88 1.67 8.36
C ALA A 115 18.65 0.84 8.77
N LEU A 116 17.44 1.27 8.36
CA LEU A 116 16.21 0.52 8.62
C LEU A 116 16.20 -0.85 7.94
N LEU A 117 16.74 -0.94 6.72
CA LEU A 117 16.72 -2.15 5.91
C LEU A 117 17.98 -3.01 6.05
N ASP A 118 18.97 -2.55 6.82
CA ASP A 118 20.30 -3.15 6.93
C ASP A 118 20.96 -3.36 5.56
N VAL A 119 21.00 -2.29 4.76
CA VAL A 119 21.61 -2.27 3.42
C VAL A 119 22.58 -1.09 3.28
N PRO A 120 23.57 -1.16 2.38
CA PRO A 120 24.43 -0.01 2.11
C PRO A 120 23.69 1.10 1.33
N ASP A 121 24.11 2.36 1.49
CA ASP A 121 23.49 3.53 0.84
C ASP A 121 23.44 3.46 -0.70
N ASP A 122 24.40 2.76 -1.31
CA ASP A 122 24.48 2.58 -2.77
C ASP A 122 23.43 1.60 -3.31
N PHE A 123 22.79 0.82 -2.43
CA PHE A 123 21.71 -0.11 -2.78
C PHE A 123 20.60 0.57 -3.57
N PHE A 124 20.14 1.75 -3.13
CA PHE A 124 19.05 2.46 -3.79
C PHE A 124 19.46 3.09 -5.13
N ARG A 125 20.77 3.12 -5.42
CA ARG A 125 21.38 3.65 -6.65
C ARG A 125 21.93 2.55 -7.55
N SER A 126 21.64 1.28 -7.24
CA SER A 126 22.11 0.15 -8.04
C SER A 126 21.50 0.13 -9.44
N ASP A 127 20.26 0.64 -9.59
CA ASP A 127 19.66 0.85 -10.90
C ASP A 127 20.18 2.18 -11.49
N PRO A 128 20.80 2.15 -12.69
CA PRO A 128 21.40 3.34 -13.30
C PRO A 128 20.38 4.43 -13.66
N ARG A 129 19.08 4.11 -13.67
CA ARG A 129 18.00 5.07 -13.91
C ARG A 129 17.64 5.86 -12.65
N ALA A 130 18.02 5.38 -11.47
CA ALA A 130 17.78 6.09 -10.23
C ALA A 130 18.57 7.40 -10.20
N PHE A 131 17.95 8.48 -9.72
CA PHE A 131 18.59 9.79 -9.64
C PHE A 131 18.07 10.60 -8.46
N THR A 132 18.87 11.58 -8.03
CA THR A 132 18.45 12.54 -6.99
C THR A 132 17.84 13.76 -7.67
N GLY A 133 16.58 14.05 -7.33
CA GLY A 133 15.83 15.18 -7.87
C GLY A 133 16.17 16.52 -7.20
N ASP A 134 15.55 17.57 -7.72
CA ASP A 134 15.64 18.93 -7.18
C ASP A 134 14.95 18.97 -5.80
N GLY A 135 15.73 18.82 -4.73
CA GLY A 135 15.24 18.67 -3.36
C GLY A 135 15.94 17.60 -2.53
N GLY A 136 16.88 16.85 -3.12
CA GLY A 136 17.64 15.81 -2.40
C GLY A 136 16.92 14.46 -2.33
N VAL A 137 15.65 14.39 -2.73
CA VAL A 137 14.87 13.15 -2.80
C VAL A 137 15.45 12.23 -3.88
N LEU A 138 15.74 10.99 -3.52
CA LEU A 138 16.11 9.95 -4.47
C LEU A 138 14.85 9.37 -5.11
N VAL A 139 14.84 9.31 -6.45
CA VAL A 139 13.79 8.67 -7.23
C VAL A 139 14.35 7.40 -7.84
N ALA A 140 13.67 6.27 -7.62
CA ALA A 140 14.08 4.97 -8.13
C ALA A 140 12.94 4.26 -8.87
N PRO A 141 13.26 3.40 -9.87
CA PRO A 141 12.25 2.72 -10.67
C PRO A 141 11.61 1.54 -9.92
N TRP A 142 10.54 1.00 -10.51
CA TRP A 142 9.74 -0.08 -9.92
C TRP A 142 10.55 -1.30 -9.43
N PRO A 143 11.58 -1.80 -10.14
CA PRO A 143 12.38 -2.91 -9.64
C PRO A 143 13.08 -2.61 -8.30
N THR A 144 13.50 -1.36 -8.08
CA THR A 144 14.07 -0.93 -6.80
C THR A 144 12.99 -0.86 -5.72
N THR A 145 11.81 -0.32 -6.06
CA THR A 145 10.64 -0.28 -5.16
C THR A 145 10.27 -1.65 -4.63
N VAL A 146 10.19 -2.67 -5.50
CA VAL A 146 9.85 -4.05 -5.11
C VAL A 146 10.92 -4.63 -4.17
N GLN A 147 12.20 -4.41 -4.46
CA GLN A 147 13.29 -4.89 -3.61
C GLN A 147 13.26 -4.23 -2.22
N VAL A 148 13.03 -2.92 -2.17
CA VAL A 148 12.87 -2.17 -0.92
C VAL A 148 11.67 -2.67 -0.13
N ALA A 149 10.52 -2.86 -0.77
CA ALA A 149 9.31 -3.34 -0.11
C ALA A 149 9.48 -4.77 0.44
N ALA A 150 10.11 -5.67 -0.32
CA ALA A 150 10.39 -7.02 0.14
C ALA A 150 11.31 -7.04 1.37
N ARG A 151 12.37 -6.22 1.35
CA ARG A 151 13.29 -6.04 2.50
C ARG A 151 12.56 -5.46 3.71
N LEU A 152 11.73 -4.45 3.51
CA LEU A 152 10.97 -3.82 4.59
C LEU A 152 9.96 -4.80 5.21
N ALA A 153 9.26 -5.57 4.38
CA ALA A 153 8.32 -6.60 4.84
C ALA A 153 9.04 -7.64 5.71
N ALA A 154 10.21 -8.12 5.29
CA ALA A 154 11.03 -9.04 6.08
C ALA A 154 11.47 -8.39 7.41
N ALA A 155 11.98 -7.15 7.38
CA ALA A 155 12.48 -6.45 8.56
C ALA A 155 11.38 -6.08 9.57
N ARG A 156 10.11 -6.05 9.13
CA ARG A 156 8.93 -5.69 9.94
C ARG A 156 7.87 -6.79 9.95
N ALA A 157 8.29 -8.03 9.76
CA ALA A 157 7.39 -9.18 9.70
C ALA A 157 6.56 -9.36 10.98
N ASP A 158 7.16 -9.04 12.14
CA ASP A 158 6.52 -9.06 13.46
C ASP A 158 5.26 -8.19 13.54
N ARG A 159 5.25 -7.06 12.82
CA ARG A 159 4.10 -6.16 12.73
C ARG A 159 3.18 -6.49 11.57
N LEU A 160 3.74 -6.90 10.44
CA LEU A 160 3.00 -7.06 9.20
C LEU A 160 2.19 -8.36 9.16
N VAL A 161 2.71 -9.47 9.70
CA VAL A 161 2.01 -10.76 9.70
C VAL A 161 0.65 -10.70 10.46
N PRO A 162 0.56 -10.11 11.66
CA PRO A 162 -0.72 -9.92 12.35
C PRO A 162 -1.74 -9.12 11.54
N VAL A 163 -1.30 -8.05 10.88
CA VAL A 163 -2.16 -7.21 10.03
C VAL A 163 -2.71 -8.02 8.85
N LEU A 164 -1.85 -8.81 8.19
CA LEU A 164 -2.27 -9.65 7.07
C LEU A 164 -3.30 -10.71 7.49
N ASP A 165 -3.10 -11.34 8.65
CA ASP A 165 -4.06 -12.30 9.19
C ASP A 165 -5.42 -11.65 9.48
N GLU A 166 -5.43 -10.46 10.06
CA GLU A 166 -6.67 -9.71 10.32
C GLU A 166 -7.38 -9.31 9.02
N GLN A 167 -6.64 -8.80 8.02
CA GLN A 167 -7.21 -8.48 6.71
C GLN A 167 -7.82 -9.70 6.03
N GLU A 168 -7.16 -10.86 6.11
CA GLU A 168 -7.68 -12.10 5.55
C GLU A 168 -8.89 -12.64 6.30
N ARG A 169 -8.88 -12.55 7.63
CA ARG A 169 -10.04 -12.90 8.45
C ARG A 169 -11.24 -12.03 8.09
N LYS A 170 -11.04 -10.72 7.98
CA LYS A 170 -12.06 -9.78 7.55
C LYS A 170 -12.55 -10.09 6.13
N ALA A 171 -11.66 -10.30 5.17
CA ALA A 171 -12.05 -10.61 3.80
C ALA A 171 -12.83 -11.93 3.69
N ARG A 172 -12.43 -12.97 4.44
CA ARG A 172 -13.19 -14.23 4.55
C ARG A 172 -14.59 -14.01 5.14
N TYR A 173 -14.70 -13.20 6.19
CA TYR A 173 -15.99 -12.88 6.80
C TYR A 173 -16.90 -12.12 5.81
N GLU A 174 -16.38 -11.09 5.15
CA GLU A 174 -17.12 -10.28 4.18
C GLU A 174 -17.51 -11.08 2.93
N ALA A 175 -16.69 -12.04 2.51
CA ALA A 175 -17.04 -12.96 1.42
C ALA A 175 -18.21 -13.89 1.74
N ILE A 176 -18.52 -14.13 3.03
CA ILE A 176 -19.66 -14.94 3.48
C ILE A 176 -20.88 -14.06 3.77
N HIS A 177 -20.67 -12.91 4.40
CA HIS A 177 -21.75 -12.11 4.98
C HIS A 177 -22.02 -10.78 4.25
N GLY A 178 -21.17 -10.39 3.31
CA GLY A 178 -21.16 -9.06 2.74
C GLY A 178 -20.55 -8.04 3.70
N CYS A 179 -20.55 -6.77 3.30
CA CYS A 179 -20.14 -5.69 4.19
C CYS A 179 -21.02 -4.46 4.00
N TYR A 180 -21.12 -3.62 5.05
CA TYR A 180 -21.91 -2.41 5.02
C TYR A 180 -21.03 -1.20 5.35
N TYR A 181 -20.98 -0.26 4.43
CA TYR A 181 -20.32 1.02 4.61
C TYR A 181 -21.35 2.06 5.06
N PRO A 182 -21.25 2.58 6.30
CA PRO A 182 -22.16 3.60 6.77
C PRO A 182 -21.99 4.89 5.96
N GLY A 183 -23.11 5.48 5.56
CA GLY A 183 -23.09 6.76 4.84
C GLY A 183 -22.86 7.94 5.79
N ARG A 184 -22.48 9.09 5.22
CA ARG A 184 -22.31 10.33 5.97
C ARG A 184 -23.52 11.25 5.79
N GLY A 185 -24.05 11.80 6.89
CA GLY A 185 -25.15 12.75 6.86
C GLY A 185 -26.47 12.12 6.40
N LYS A 186 -27.01 12.57 5.27
CA LYS A 186 -28.27 12.05 4.70
C LYS A 186 -28.09 10.82 3.81
N ASN A 187 -26.85 10.38 3.56
CA ASN A 187 -26.60 9.19 2.75
C ASN A 187 -26.87 7.93 3.60
N PRO A 188 -27.79 7.03 3.20
CA PRO A 188 -28.15 5.82 3.97
C PRO A 188 -27.06 4.74 3.98
N GLY A 189 -25.88 4.99 3.40
CA GLY A 189 -24.80 4.02 3.33
C GLY A 189 -24.96 3.03 2.18
N THR A 190 -24.04 2.09 2.08
CA THR A 190 -23.97 1.15 0.96
C THR A 190 -23.64 -0.23 1.47
N HIS A 191 -24.52 -1.19 1.20
CA HIS A 191 -24.28 -2.60 1.41
C HIS A 191 -23.64 -3.21 0.16
N ILE A 192 -22.55 -3.94 0.35
CA ILE A 192 -21.87 -4.73 -0.68
C ILE A 192 -22.19 -6.20 -0.42
N SER A 193 -22.64 -6.90 -1.45
CA SER A 193 -23.04 -8.30 -1.31
C SER A 193 -21.83 -9.22 -1.09
N PRO A 194 -22.02 -10.39 -0.46
CA PRO A 194 -20.96 -11.36 -0.25
C PRO A 194 -20.22 -11.75 -1.55
N GLU A 195 -20.94 -11.85 -2.67
CA GLU A 195 -20.37 -12.23 -3.97
C GLU A 195 -19.36 -11.21 -4.49
N ILE A 196 -19.66 -9.91 -4.34
CA ILE A 196 -18.77 -8.81 -4.72
C ILE A 196 -17.55 -8.78 -3.79
N CYS A 197 -17.76 -8.99 -2.49
CA CYS A 197 -16.65 -9.10 -1.53
C CYS A 197 -15.73 -10.28 -1.88
N ALA A 198 -16.29 -11.45 -2.21
CA ALA A 198 -15.52 -12.63 -2.62
C ALA A 198 -14.78 -12.43 -3.95
N GLU A 199 -15.32 -11.66 -4.88
CA GLU A 199 -14.63 -11.27 -6.11
C GLU A 199 -13.47 -10.32 -5.86
N THR A 200 -13.70 -9.30 -5.04
CA THR A 200 -12.66 -8.36 -4.62
C THR A 200 -11.53 -9.09 -3.89
N ASP A 201 -11.87 -10.02 -3.00
CA ASP A 201 -10.89 -10.82 -2.27
C ASP A 201 -10.02 -11.67 -3.20
N ARG A 202 -10.63 -12.30 -4.22
CA ARG A 202 -9.89 -13.05 -5.25
C ARG A 202 -8.88 -12.18 -5.98
N GLY A 203 -9.21 -10.92 -6.25
CA GLY A 203 -8.32 -9.96 -6.89
C GLY A 203 -7.14 -9.54 -6.02
N SER A 204 -7.36 -9.34 -4.72
CA SER A 204 -6.33 -8.85 -3.78
C SER A 204 -5.49 -9.94 -3.13
N LYS A 205 -5.96 -11.20 -3.14
CA LYS A 205 -5.27 -12.34 -2.54
C LYS A 205 -3.85 -12.56 -3.05
N PRO A 206 -3.56 -12.49 -4.37
CA PRO A 206 -2.20 -12.66 -4.87
C PRO A 206 -1.18 -11.68 -4.26
N GLY A 207 -1.58 -10.43 -4.04
CA GLY A 207 -0.74 -9.42 -3.38
C GLY A 207 -0.46 -9.77 -1.91
N ARG A 208 -1.48 -10.18 -1.15
CA ARG A 208 -1.30 -10.61 0.26
C ARG A 208 -0.42 -11.86 0.36
N ASP A 209 -0.62 -12.84 -0.51
CA ASP A 209 0.19 -14.06 -0.56
C ASP A 209 1.66 -13.74 -0.87
N LEU A 210 1.92 -12.78 -1.77
CA LEU A 210 3.27 -12.31 -2.07
C LEU A 210 3.90 -11.58 -0.87
N LEU A 211 3.15 -10.71 -0.22
CA LEU A 211 3.63 -9.97 0.94
C LEU A 211 3.97 -10.91 2.11
N ARG A 212 3.15 -11.94 2.34
CA ARG A 212 3.45 -13.01 3.32
C ARG A 212 4.74 -13.75 2.98
N ARG A 213 5.00 -14.03 1.70
CA ARG A 213 6.29 -14.62 1.29
C ARG A 213 7.47 -13.70 1.57
N TRP A 214 7.31 -12.39 1.42
CA TRP A 214 8.36 -11.42 1.74
C TRP A 214 8.66 -11.32 3.24
N CYS A 215 7.66 -11.50 4.11
CA CYS A 215 7.87 -11.59 5.55
C CYS A 215 8.79 -12.76 5.96
N GLY A 216 8.90 -13.79 5.12
CA GLY A 216 9.68 -15.00 5.38
C GLY A 216 8.87 -16.09 6.09
N THR A 217 9.25 -17.35 5.86
CA THR A 217 8.55 -18.53 6.38
C THR A 217 8.57 -18.57 7.91
N ASP A 218 9.73 -18.33 8.51
CA ASP A 218 9.92 -18.49 9.96
C ASP A 218 9.04 -17.53 10.77
N ALA A 219 8.91 -16.28 10.31
CA ALA A 219 8.06 -15.28 10.96
C ALA A 219 6.57 -15.65 10.87
N VAL A 220 6.15 -16.19 9.72
CA VAL A 220 4.78 -16.64 9.49
C VAL A 220 4.47 -17.86 10.34
N GLU A 221 5.35 -18.87 10.31
CA GLU A 221 5.17 -20.11 11.09
C GLU A 221 5.17 -19.84 12.59
N THR A 222 6.05 -18.96 13.08
CA THR A 222 6.08 -18.56 14.50
C THR A 222 4.76 -17.89 14.90
N PHE A 223 4.22 -17.00 14.05
CA PHE A 223 2.95 -16.35 14.32
C PHE A 223 1.79 -17.36 14.32
N ASP A 224 1.74 -18.25 13.34
CA ASP A 224 0.72 -19.29 13.22
C ASP A 224 0.76 -20.25 14.41
N GLU A 225 1.96 -20.64 14.88
CA GLU A 225 2.14 -21.44 16.09
C GLU A 225 1.63 -20.70 17.33
N LEU A 226 2.04 -19.43 17.53
CA LEU A 226 1.58 -18.61 18.65
C LEU A 226 0.06 -18.46 18.65
N LYS A 227 -0.55 -18.28 17.48
CA LYS A 227 -2.00 -18.19 17.31
C LYS A 227 -2.67 -19.51 17.67
N ALA A 228 -2.17 -20.63 17.15
CA ALA A 228 -2.71 -21.95 17.47
C ALA A 228 -2.62 -22.27 18.97
N LEU A 229 -1.52 -21.89 19.63
CA LEU A 229 -1.36 -22.04 21.08
C LEU A 229 -2.35 -21.16 21.85
N ARG A 230 -2.60 -19.92 21.42
CA ARG A 230 -3.62 -19.05 22.03
C ARG A 230 -5.02 -19.62 21.90
N ASP A 231 -5.38 -20.08 20.71
CA ASP A 231 -6.68 -20.71 20.45
C ASP A 231 -6.89 -21.95 21.33
N GLU A 232 -5.85 -22.76 21.51
CA GLU A 232 -5.91 -23.94 22.36
C GLU A 232 -6.06 -23.57 23.85
N VAL A 233 -5.33 -22.54 24.33
CA VAL A 233 -5.49 -22.03 25.70
C VAL A 233 -6.91 -21.53 25.93
N LEU A 234 -7.49 -20.77 24.99
CA LEU A 234 -8.87 -20.28 25.07
C LEU A 234 -9.87 -21.44 25.09
N ARG A 235 -9.66 -22.46 24.25
CA ARG A 235 -10.51 -23.66 24.20
C ARG A 235 -10.46 -24.44 25.51
N ILE A 236 -9.27 -24.66 26.07
CA ILE A 236 -9.10 -25.32 27.38
C ILE A 236 -9.80 -24.51 28.48
N GLY A 237 -9.60 -23.19 28.49
CA GLY A 237 -10.26 -22.28 29.42
C GLY A 237 -11.79 -22.41 29.37
N LYS A 238 -12.38 -22.43 28.17
CA LYS A 238 -13.82 -22.63 27.97
C LYS A 238 -14.32 -23.99 28.49
N LEU A 239 -13.58 -25.06 28.23
CA LEU A 239 -13.94 -26.39 28.72
C LEU A 239 -13.86 -26.48 30.26
N MET A 240 -12.85 -25.85 30.86
CA MET A 240 -12.71 -25.79 32.32
C MET A 240 -13.82 -24.95 32.96
N GLU A 241 -14.19 -23.83 32.36
CA GLU A 241 -15.34 -23.03 32.79
C GLU A 241 -16.63 -23.85 32.79
N GLN A 242 -16.91 -24.56 31.68
CA GLN A 242 -18.07 -25.45 31.58
C GLN A 242 -18.04 -26.55 32.64
N ALA A 243 -16.87 -27.13 32.93
CA ALA A 243 -16.73 -28.16 33.95
C ALA A 243 -16.98 -27.60 35.36
N ILE A 244 -16.45 -26.41 35.68
CA ILE A 244 -16.69 -25.70 36.95
C ILE A 244 -18.18 -25.41 37.12
N ASP A 245 -18.85 -24.93 36.08
CA ASP A 245 -20.28 -24.63 36.11
C ASP A 245 -21.12 -25.90 36.33
N CYS A 246 -20.80 -27.01 35.67
CA CYS A 246 -21.45 -28.31 35.92
C CYS A 246 -21.22 -28.79 37.35
N LEU A 247 -19.99 -28.67 37.89
CA LEU A 247 -19.69 -29.05 39.27
C LEU A 247 -20.49 -28.22 40.28
N ARG A 248 -20.58 -26.90 40.07
CA ARG A 248 -21.40 -26.00 40.89
C ARG A 248 -22.88 -26.39 40.84
N GLN A 249 -23.42 -26.65 39.65
CA GLN A 249 -24.81 -27.09 39.47
C GLN A 249 -25.10 -28.43 40.16
N SER A 250 -24.11 -29.32 40.25
CA SER A 250 -24.22 -30.61 40.97
C SER A 250 -24.00 -30.53 42.48
N GLY A 251 -23.75 -29.33 43.03
CA GLY A 251 -23.49 -29.11 44.47
C GLY A 251 -22.06 -29.45 44.91
N GLN A 252 -21.15 -29.75 43.98
CA GLN A 252 -19.74 -30.09 44.25
C GLN A 252 -18.85 -28.84 44.36
N THR A 253 -19.27 -27.86 45.18
CA THR A 253 -18.65 -26.52 45.25
C THR A 253 -17.17 -26.57 45.61
N LYS A 254 -16.76 -27.45 46.55
CA LYS A 254 -15.35 -27.59 46.94
C LYS A 254 -14.44 -28.07 45.80
N ALA A 255 -14.96 -28.89 44.89
CA ALA A 255 -14.22 -29.36 43.72
C ALA A 255 -14.14 -28.26 42.65
N ALA A 256 -15.24 -27.53 42.45
CA ALA A 256 -15.28 -26.35 41.58
C ALA A 256 -14.26 -25.28 42.01
N ASP A 257 -14.25 -24.91 43.31
CA ASP A 257 -13.34 -23.90 43.87
C ASP A 257 -11.86 -24.36 43.83
N ARG A 258 -11.61 -25.67 43.77
CA ARG A 258 -10.26 -26.20 43.56
C ARG A 258 -9.84 -26.01 42.10
N PHE A 259 -10.68 -26.41 41.13
CA PHE A 259 -10.36 -26.25 39.71
C PHE A 259 -10.21 -24.79 39.29
N GLU A 260 -11.02 -23.89 39.85
CA GLU A 260 -10.90 -22.44 39.62
C GLU A 260 -9.56 -21.89 40.14
N ARG A 261 -9.05 -22.40 41.27
CA ARG A 261 -7.71 -22.04 41.78
C ARG A 261 -6.59 -22.66 40.95
N ASP A 262 -6.74 -23.91 40.54
CA ASP A 262 -5.73 -24.65 39.77
C ASP A 262 -5.58 -24.09 38.32
N LEU A 263 -6.62 -23.44 37.78
CA LEU A 263 -6.57 -22.73 36.50
C LEU A 263 -5.60 -21.54 36.52
N GLY A 264 -5.30 -20.98 37.70
CA GLY A 264 -4.30 -19.92 37.88
C GLY A 264 -4.64 -18.56 37.25
N LEU A 265 -5.76 -18.45 36.52
CA LEU A 265 -6.32 -17.23 35.95
C LEU A 265 -7.78 -17.07 36.42
N PRO A 266 -8.18 -15.89 36.91
CA PRO A 266 -9.59 -15.63 37.23
C PRO A 266 -10.48 -15.83 35.99
N LEU A 267 -11.62 -16.53 36.13
CA LEU A 267 -12.52 -16.85 35.01
C LEU A 267 -13.04 -15.60 34.28
N ASP A 268 -13.15 -14.48 34.98
CA ASP A 268 -13.49 -13.17 34.44
C ASP A 268 -12.44 -12.64 33.45
N VAL A 269 -11.15 -12.95 33.64
CA VAL A 269 -10.08 -12.57 32.71
C VAL A 269 -10.18 -13.37 31.40
N LEU A 270 -10.52 -14.67 31.49
CA LEU A 270 -10.76 -15.51 30.31
C LEU A 270 -12.01 -15.05 29.54
N ARG A 271 -13.08 -14.67 30.24
CA ARG A 271 -14.30 -14.11 29.63
C ARG A 271 -14.06 -12.77 28.95
N GLN A 272 -13.14 -11.96 29.47
CA GLN A 272 -12.78 -10.67 28.88
C GLN A 272 -11.92 -10.86 27.63
N ALA A 273 -10.91 -11.74 27.67
CA ALA A 273 -10.11 -12.09 26.50
C ALA A 273 -10.97 -12.66 25.35
N GLN A 274 -12.01 -13.43 25.65
CA GLN A 274 -12.98 -13.92 24.68
C GLN A 274 -13.89 -12.85 24.04
N ARG A 275 -13.98 -11.65 24.63
CA ARG A 275 -14.78 -10.53 24.09
C ARG A 275 -13.96 -9.59 23.22
N ASP A 276 -12.64 -9.62 23.38
CA ASP A 276 -11.70 -8.73 22.72
C ASP A 276 -11.05 -9.39 21.48
N ASP A 277 -11.24 -10.71 21.28
CA ASP A 277 -11.00 -11.48 20.04
C ASP A 277 -12.28 -11.62 19.18
#